data_AF-A0A0A9YAF9-F1
#
_entry.id   AF-A0A0A9YAF9-F1
#
_cell.length_a   1.000
_cell.length_b   1.000
_cell.length_c   1.000
_cell.angle_alpha   90.00
_cell.angle_beta   90.00
_cell.angle_gamma   90.00
#
_symmetry.space_group_name_H-M   'P 1'
#
loop_
_entity.id
_entity.type
_entity.pdbx_description
1 polymer ?
#
loop_
_entity_poly.entity_id
_entity_poly.type
_entity_poly.pdbx_seq_one_letter_code
_entity_poly.pdbx_strand_id
1 'polypeptide(L)'
;FFLLVESGRIDHAHHYNNPYRALDETLVLEEALLSVLESVDQSETLIVVTSDHSHVLTMGGLATPRGNPIFGIDNKLSDVDGLPYWTLLYGNGPGYTTPRAVPA
;
A
#
# COMPACT_ATOMS: atom_id res chain seq x y z
N PHE A 1 -20.30 24.18 -1.09
CA PHE A 1 -19.51 24.18 -2.35
C PHE A 1 -19.22 22.73 -2.75
N PHE A 2 -18.53 22.50 -3.86
CA PHE A 2 -17.96 21.20 -4.20
C PHE A 2 -16.44 21.32 -4.20
N LEU A 3 -15.74 20.33 -3.64
CA LEU A 3 -14.29 20.25 -3.61
C LEU A 3 -13.89 18.79 -3.88
N LEU A 4 -12.97 18.60 -4.83
CA LEU A 4 -12.30 17.33 -5.07
C LEU A 4 -10.85 17.47 -4.62
N VAL A 5 -10.38 16.54 -3.80
CA VAL A 5 -8.99 16.45 -3.35
C VAL A 5 -8.47 15.09 -3.79
N GLU A 6 -7.33 15.06 -4.47
CA GLU A 6 -6.75 13.84 -5.02
C GLU A 6 -5.29 13.69 -4.58
N SER A 7 -4.95 12.54 -3.99
CA SER A 7 -3.57 12.11 -3.76
C SER A 7 -3.13 11.15 -4.88
N GLY A 8 -3.03 11.68 -6.11
CA GLY A 8 -2.83 10.87 -7.31
C GLY A 8 -1.47 10.16 -7.39
N ARG A 9 -0.52 10.50 -6.50
CA ARG A 9 0.81 9.87 -6.50
C ARG A 9 0.85 8.52 -5.78
N ILE A 10 -0.21 8.15 -5.06
CA ILE A 10 -0.39 6.78 -4.55
C ILE A 10 -0.35 5.79 -5.73
N ASP A 11 -1.10 6.08 -6.78
CA ASP A 11 -1.14 5.30 -8.03
C ASP A 11 0.23 5.20 -8.69
N HIS A 12 0.88 6.35 -8.92
CA HIS A 12 2.21 6.38 -9.55
C HIS A 12 3.22 5.52 -8.78
N ALA A 13 3.21 5.57 -7.44
CA ALA A 13 4.12 4.77 -6.63
C ALA A 13 3.87 3.26 -6.78
N HIS A 14 2.61 2.83 -6.85
CA HIS A 14 2.27 1.42 -7.10
C HIS A 14 2.70 0.95 -8.49
N HIS A 15 2.59 1.79 -9.53
CA HIS A 15 3.10 1.48 -10.87
C HIS A 15 4.62 1.22 -10.90
N TYR A 16 5.38 1.83 -10.00
CA TYR A 16 6.81 1.57 -9.83
C TYR A 16 7.12 0.44 -8.82
N ASN A 17 6.11 -0.31 -8.36
CA ASN A 17 6.21 -1.26 -7.24
C ASN A 17 6.94 -0.68 -6.03
N ASN A 18 6.66 0.58 -5.68
CA ASN A 18 7.27 1.28 -4.56
C ASN A 18 6.24 1.42 -3.42
N PRO A 19 6.07 0.39 -2.56
CA PRO A 19 5.08 0.42 -1.51
C PRO A 19 5.40 1.48 -0.44
N TYR A 20 6.67 1.83 -0.26
CA TYR A 20 7.06 2.89 0.67
C TYR A 20 6.40 4.22 0.29
N ARG A 21 6.61 4.67 -0.95
CA ARG A 21 6.01 5.92 -1.43
C ARG A 21 4.50 5.85 -1.54
N ALA A 22 3.94 4.69 -1.90
CA ALA A 22 2.49 4.55 -2.01
C ALA A 22 1.81 4.72 -0.66
N LEU A 23 2.34 4.10 0.39
CA LEU A 23 1.83 4.25 1.75
C LEU A 23 2.11 5.65 2.32
N ASP A 24 3.26 6.23 2.04
CA ASP A 24 3.59 7.61 2.46
C ASP A 24 2.62 8.64 1.86
N GLU A 25 2.34 8.57 0.54
CA GLU A 25 1.35 9.45 -0.11
C GLU A 25 -0.11 9.16 0.37
N THR A 26 -0.37 7.96 0.89
CA THR A 26 -1.64 7.63 1.56
C THR A 26 -1.75 8.32 2.91
N LEU A 27 -0.67 8.41 3.69
CA LEU A 27 -0.63 9.19 4.92
C LEU A 27 -0.84 10.68 4.65
N VAL A 28 -0.27 11.22 3.56
CA VAL A 28 -0.54 12.61 3.14
C VAL A 28 -2.03 12.83 2.82
N LEU A 29 -2.70 11.86 2.20
CA LEU A 29 -4.16 11.93 2.00
C LEU A 29 -4.93 11.90 3.33
N GLU A 30 -4.50 11.08 4.29
CA GLU A 30 -5.06 11.04 5.64
C GLU A 30 -4.90 12.38 6.36
N GLU A 31 -3.72 13.00 6.31
CA GLU A 31 -3.47 14.34 6.89
C GLU A 31 -4.39 15.40 6.28
N ALA A 32 -4.60 15.38 4.96
CA ALA A 32 -5.52 16.28 4.28
C ALA A 32 -6.98 16.04 4.72
N LEU A 33 -7.41 14.77 4.85
CA LEU A 33 -8.74 14.41 5.34
C LEU A 33 -8.97 14.90 6.78
N LEU A 34 -8.01 14.70 7.67
CA LEU A 34 -8.09 15.16 9.06
C LEU A 34 -8.20 16.70 9.12
N SER A 35 -7.42 17.40 8.31
CA SER A 35 -7.50 18.86 8.20
C SER A 35 -8.88 19.34 7.73
N VAL A 36 -9.50 18.63 6.78
CA VAL A 36 -10.87 18.94 6.32
C VAL A 36 -11.90 18.69 7.42
N LEU A 37 -11.79 17.56 8.14
CA LEU A 37 -12.71 17.20 9.23
C LEU A 37 -12.73 18.23 10.36
N GLU A 38 -11.60 18.89 10.61
CA GLU A 38 -11.48 19.98 11.58
C GLU A 38 -12.00 21.34 11.06
N SER A 39 -12.09 21.49 9.73
CA SER A 39 -12.38 22.76 9.07
C SER A 39 -13.83 22.94 8.63
N VAL A 40 -14.67 21.90 8.71
CA VAL A 40 -16.06 21.92 8.22
C VAL A 40 -17.07 21.51 9.29
N ASP A 41 -18.30 22.03 9.18
CA ASP A 41 -19.44 21.50 9.93
C ASP A 41 -19.96 20.23 9.25
N GLN A 42 -19.76 19.08 9.91
CA GLN A 42 -20.15 17.77 9.40
C GLN A 42 -21.68 17.55 9.37
N SER A 43 -22.46 18.39 10.07
CA SER A 43 -23.93 18.34 9.98
C SER A 43 -24.47 18.91 8.66
N GLU A 44 -23.68 19.74 8.00
CA GLU A 44 -24.01 20.38 6.72
C GLU A 44 -23.09 19.93 5.56
N THR A 45 -22.08 19.10 5.85
CA THR A 45 -21.06 18.67 4.87
C THR A 45 -21.01 17.15 4.74
N LEU A 46 -21.31 16.64 3.54
CA LEU A 46 -21.06 15.24 3.18
C LEU A 46 -19.60 15.08 2.72
N ILE A 47 -18.87 14.17 3.37
CA ILE A 47 -17.51 13.79 2.99
C ILE A 47 -17.53 12.36 2.46
N VAL A 48 -16.96 12.14 1.27
CA VAL A 48 -16.80 10.82 0.66
C VAL A 48 -15.32 10.58 0.41
N VAL A 49 -14.81 9.46 0.91
CA VAL A 49 -13.44 9.00 0.67
C VAL A 49 -13.52 7.70 -0.12
N THR A 50 -12.85 7.65 -1.25
CA THR A 50 -12.86 6.48 -2.14
C THR A 50 -11.54 6.36 -2.88
N SER A 51 -11.32 5.21 -3.52
CA SER A 51 -10.41 5.07 -4.65
C SER A 51 -11.21 5.04 -5.95
N ASP A 52 -10.57 5.40 -7.05
CA ASP A 52 -11.05 5.16 -8.41
C ASP A 52 -10.79 3.71 -8.86
N HIS A 53 -9.64 3.15 -8.46
CA HIS A 53 -9.32 1.73 -8.58
C HIS A 53 -8.26 1.27 -7.55
N SER A 54 -8.04 -0.04 -7.47
CA SER A 54 -6.98 -0.65 -6.66
C SER A 54 -5.72 -0.92 -7.50
N HIS A 55 -4.73 -1.55 -6.88
CA HIS A 55 -3.51 -2.07 -7.50
C HIS A 55 -3.31 -3.55 -7.14
N VAL A 56 -2.37 -4.21 -7.81
CA VAL A 56 -2.00 -5.61 -7.56
C VAL A 56 -1.09 -5.80 -6.33
N LEU A 57 -1.14 -4.86 -5.36
CA LEU A 57 -0.47 -4.98 -4.07
C LEU A 57 -1.15 -6.06 -3.24
N THR A 58 -0.35 -6.94 -2.65
CA THR A 58 -0.79 -7.91 -1.66
C THR A 58 -0.02 -7.72 -0.37
N MET A 59 -0.71 -7.93 0.75
CA MET A 59 -0.14 -7.96 2.09
C MET A 59 -0.37 -9.36 2.65
N GLY A 60 0.70 -10.03 3.04
CA GLY A 60 0.64 -11.41 3.48
C GLY A 60 1.83 -11.81 4.33
N GLY A 61 2.02 -13.13 4.43
CA GLY A 61 3.01 -13.73 5.31
C GLY A 61 2.53 -15.06 5.86
N LEU A 62 3.43 -16.04 5.97
CA LEU A 62 3.15 -17.31 6.65
C LEU A 62 3.27 -17.18 8.18
N ALA A 63 4.23 -16.39 8.66
CA ALA A 63 4.52 -16.22 10.09
C ALA A 63 4.88 -14.76 10.43
N THR A 64 4.23 -13.81 9.77
CA THR A 64 4.35 -12.37 10.05
C THR A 64 3.58 -12.01 11.34
N PRO A 65 4.25 -11.62 12.44
CA PRO A 65 3.59 -11.33 13.72
C PRO A 65 2.94 -9.94 13.74
N ARG A 66 2.01 -9.73 14.67
CA ARG A 66 1.50 -8.39 14.96
C ARG A 66 2.64 -7.48 15.41
N GLY A 67 2.72 -6.28 14.82
CA GLY A 67 3.78 -5.32 15.09
C GLY A 67 5.03 -5.50 14.20
N ASN A 68 5.03 -6.46 13.26
CA ASN A 68 6.05 -6.50 12.22
C ASN A 68 6.04 -5.18 11.42
N PRO A 69 7.21 -4.57 11.14
CA PRO A 69 7.26 -3.42 10.23
C PRO A 69 6.62 -3.77 8.88
N ILE A 70 5.79 -2.88 8.33
CA ILE A 70 5.06 -3.15 7.08
C ILE A 70 6.00 -3.35 5.88
N PHE A 71 7.19 -2.73 5.91
CA PHE A 71 8.26 -2.94 4.95
C PHE A 71 9.23 -4.04 5.38
N GLY A 72 8.83 -4.91 6.32
CA GLY A 72 9.62 -6.02 6.82
C GLY A 72 9.47 -7.28 5.97
N ILE A 73 10.32 -8.25 6.28
CA ILE A 73 10.23 -9.63 5.75
C ILE A 73 9.45 -10.52 6.72
N ASP A 74 8.94 -11.64 6.22
CA ASP A 74 8.37 -12.67 7.09
C ASP A 74 9.47 -13.35 7.94
N ASN A 75 9.09 -13.84 9.12
CA ASN A 75 9.98 -14.61 10.00
C ASN A 75 10.27 -16.03 9.50
N LYS A 76 9.48 -16.52 8.54
CA LYS A 76 9.73 -17.78 7.83
C LYS A 76 10.22 -17.51 6.42
N LEU A 77 11.20 -18.30 6.02
CA LEU A 77 11.61 -18.38 4.63
C LEU A 77 10.52 -19.09 3.81
N SER A 78 10.50 -18.81 2.52
CA SER A 78 9.68 -19.53 1.55
C SER A 78 10.01 -21.03 1.60
N ASP A 79 8.99 -21.87 1.67
CA ASP A 79 9.10 -23.33 1.64
C ASP A 79 9.37 -23.89 0.24
N VAL A 80 9.28 -23.03 -0.79
CA VAL A 80 9.56 -23.35 -2.18
C VAL A 80 11.05 -23.20 -2.48
N ASP A 81 11.65 -22.05 -2.17
CA ASP A 81 13.02 -21.70 -2.61
C ASP A 81 13.98 -21.39 -1.45
N GLY A 82 13.51 -21.43 -0.20
CA GLY A 82 14.32 -21.13 0.98
C GLY A 82 14.77 -19.68 1.08
N LEU A 83 14.18 -18.75 0.32
CA LEU A 83 14.56 -17.34 0.32
C LEU A 83 13.58 -16.49 1.18
N PRO A 84 14.04 -15.35 1.72
CA PRO A 84 13.16 -14.41 2.37
C PRO A 84 12.18 -13.77 1.37
N TYR A 85 11.06 -13.30 1.89
CA TYR A 85 10.06 -12.54 1.14
C TYR A 85 9.45 -11.46 2.03
N TRP A 86 9.03 -10.37 1.40
CA TRP A 86 8.49 -9.19 2.06
C TRP A 86 7.03 -9.42 2.45
N THR A 87 6.56 -8.75 3.51
CA THR A 87 5.13 -8.69 3.86
C THR A 87 4.29 -8.10 2.73
N LEU A 88 4.86 -7.14 1.98
CA LEU A 88 4.22 -6.53 0.81
C LEU A 88 4.82 -7.07 -0.50
N LEU A 89 3.97 -7.54 -1.39
CA LEU A 89 4.34 -8.00 -2.73
C LEU A 89 3.42 -7.40 -3.79
N TYR A 90 3.86 -7.42 -5.04
CA TYR A 90 3.05 -7.04 -6.19
C TYR A 90 2.90 -8.23 -7.13
N GLY A 91 1.70 -8.42 -7.68
CA GLY A 91 1.44 -9.47 -8.66
C GLY A 91 2.22 -9.28 -9.97
N ASN A 92 2.54 -8.04 -10.36
CA ASN A 92 3.35 -7.70 -11.51
C ASN A 92 4.00 -6.29 -11.34
N GLY A 93 4.88 -5.93 -12.28
CA GLY A 93 5.52 -4.62 -12.34
C GLY A 93 7.05 -4.69 -12.33
N PRO A 94 7.74 -3.53 -12.20
CA PRO A 94 9.19 -3.45 -12.34
C PRO A 94 9.98 -3.99 -11.13
N GLY A 95 9.31 -4.42 -10.06
CA GLY A 95 9.95 -4.98 -8.87
C GLY A 95 10.57 -6.36 -9.08
N TYR A 96 10.28 -7.02 -10.21
CA TYR A 96 10.87 -8.29 -10.57
C TYR A 96 12.28 -8.10 -11.15
N THR A 97 13.29 -8.72 -10.52
CA THR A 97 14.70 -8.58 -10.92
C THR A 97 15.35 -9.89 -11.38
N THR A 98 14.80 -11.07 -11.03
CA THR A 98 15.23 -12.39 -11.55
C THR A 98 14.15 -13.46 -11.29
N PRO A 99 13.99 -14.49 -12.15
CA PRO A 99 13.12 -15.62 -11.84
C PRO A 99 13.61 -16.35 -10.61
N ARG A 100 12.76 -16.47 -9.58
CA ARG A 100 13.00 -17.44 -8.51
C ARG A 100 12.82 -18.82 -9.13
N ALA A 101 13.84 -19.67 -9.02
CA ALA A 101 13.70 -21.06 -9.42
C ALA A 101 12.67 -21.70 -8.50
N VAL A 102 11.51 -22.05 -9.03
CA VAL A 102 10.52 -22.87 -8.34
C VAL A 102 11.00 -24.32 -8.51
N PRO A 103 11.38 -25.04 -7.44
CA PRO A 103 11.68 -26.46 -7.57
C PRO A 103 10.43 -27.19 -8.05
N ALA A 104 10.65 -28.15 -8.96
CA ALA A 104 9.59 -28.99 -9.52
C ALA A 104 8.96 -29.92 -8.48
#